data_AF-X1R3Z4-F1
#
_entry.id   AF-X1R3Z4-F1
#
_cell.length_a   1.000
_cell.length_b   1.000
_cell.length_c   1.000
_cell.angle_alpha   90.00
_cell.angle_beta   90.00
_cell.angle_gamma   90.00
#
_symmetry.space_group_name_H-M   'P 1'
#
loop_
_entity.id
_entity.type
_entity.pdbx_description
1 polymer ?
#
loop_
_entity_poly.entity_id
_entity_poly.type
_entity_poly.pdbx_seq_one_letter_code
_entity_poly.pdbx_strand_id
1 'polypeptide(L)'
;AWADQSNTGYSVLGLRYAEADLYGFKCDIPPVVKDEHLLWVNYIQRPDGGSDYNGTWGTSNLLRTGNLLFEQAFVSIPEADSRVQGAISFIQNNWVGGTDSQAMYCLMKGLQSYDIDTITVGGNPVDWYDVLADYIIAQQHPDGYWDGLGWNQMLDTVFALLTLEKVSPPPPVDVELDMPACACDVDGYDVEVTYTVERIPSTGTVEVYKDGVLYDTIILTDFSGTESELYNIASDAPGMHTWKAVIDVTTGAGAQAHAEDTGAIKVCETPDVLDIPDQT
;
A
#
# COMPACT_ATOMS: atom_id res chain seq x y z
N ALA A 1 -13.65 -19.47 -26.38
CA ALA A 1 -13.70 -18.06 -25.96
C ALA A 1 -12.36 -17.43 -26.31
N TRP A 2 -12.32 -16.18 -26.76
CA TRP A 2 -11.07 -15.44 -26.93
C TRP A 2 -10.74 -14.75 -25.61
N ALA A 3 -9.49 -14.81 -25.16
CA ALA A 3 -9.04 -14.08 -23.98
C ALA A 3 -8.92 -12.58 -24.31
N ASP A 4 -9.31 -11.72 -23.37
CA ASP A 4 -9.13 -10.27 -23.45
C ASP A 4 -8.87 -9.68 -22.07
N GLN A 5 -8.26 -8.49 -22.05
CA GLN A 5 -7.80 -7.83 -20.83
C GLN A 5 -8.92 -7.39 -19.87
N SER A 6 -10.16 -7.27 -20.34
CA SER A 6 -11.28 -7.00 -19.43
C SER A 6 -11.69 -8.28 -18.70
N ASN A 7 -11.69 -9.43 -19.37
CA ASN A 7 -12.04 -10.71 -18.77
C ASN A 7 -10.91 -11.34 -17.94
N THR A 8 -9.66 -11.20 -18.40
CA THR A 8 -8.51 -11.77 -17.69
C THR A 8 -8.32 -11.08 -16.34
N GLY A 9 -8.39 -9.74 -16.28
CA GLY A 9 -8.26 -9.00 -15.03
C GLY A 9 -9.25 -9.44 -13.96
N TYR A 10 -10.53 -9.66 -14.30
CA TYR A 10 -11.52 -10.18 -13.34
C TYR A 10 -11.30 -11.64 -12.95
N SER A 11 -10.76 -12.45 -13.86
CA SER A 11 -10.40 -13.84 -13.54
C SER A 11 -9.25 -13.86 -12.52
N VAL A 12 -8.25 -13.00 -12.71
CA VAL A 12 -7.13 -12.81 -11.78
C VAL A 12 -7.62 -12.24 -10.45
N LEU A 13 -8.57 -11.31 -10.46
CA LEU A 13 -9.22 -10.82 -9.25
C LEU A 13 -9.85 -11.98 -8.47
N GLY A 14 -10.65 -12.82 -9.13
CA GLY A 14 -11.24 -14.00 -8.51
C GLY A 14 -10.19 -14.94 -7.91
N LEU A 15 -9.08 -15.16 -8.60
CA LEU A 15 -7.95 -15.95 -8.12
C LEU A 15 -7.30 -15.32 -6.88
N ARG A 16 -7.01 -14.01 -6.89
CA ARG A 16 -6.46 -13.26 -5.75
C ARG A 16 -7.35 -13.36 -4.51
N TYR A 17 -8.67 -13.25 -4.68
CA TYR A 17 -9.62 -13.44 -3.59
C TYR A 17 -9.70 -14.90 -3.12
N ALA A 18 -9.53 -15.88 -4.03
CA ALA A 18 -9.53 -17.29 -3.69
C ALA A 18 -8.28 -17.71 -2.90
N GLU A 19 -7.10 -17.18 -3.23
CA GLU A 19 -5.87 -17.42 -2.45
C GLU A 19 -5.85 -16.65 -1.13
N ALA A 20 -6.60 -15.55 -1.02
CA ALA A 20 -6.61 -14.73 0.18
C ALA A 20 -7.28 -15.42 1.38
N ASP A 21 -6.52 -15.54 2.48
CA ASP A 21 -6.95 -16.15 3.73
C ASP A 21 -8.18 -15.49 4.36
N LEU A 22 -8.29 -14.17 4.21
CA LEU A 22 -9.36 -13.33 4.76
C LEU A 22 -10.77 -13.81 4.36
N TYR A 23 -10.95 -14.32 3.15
CA TYR A 23 -12.27 -14.71 2.65
C TYR A 23 -12.59 -16.19 2.90
N GLY A 24 -11.70 -16.90 3.60
CA GLY A 24 -11.91 -18.29 4.02
C GLY A 24 -11.80 -19.33 2.91
N PHE A 25 -11.48 -18.93 1.67
CA PHE A 25 -11.29 -19.88 0.56
C PHE A 25 -9.96 -20.61 0.64
N LYS A 26 -8.85 -19.90 0.93
CA LYS A 26 -7.51 -20.44 1.15
C LYS A 26 -7.07 -21.41 0.03
N CYS A 27 -7.39 -21.06 -1.20
CA CYS A 27 -7.12 -21.92 -2.35
C CYS A 27 -5.66 -21.78 -2.76
N ASP A 28 -4.94 -22.91 -2.76
CA ASP A 28 -3.62 -22.97 -3.38
C ASP A 28 -3.76 -22.79 -4.90
N ILE A 29 -3.26 -21.67 -5.43
CA ILE A 29 -3.19 -21.46 -6.88
C ILE A 29 -2.01 -22.26 -7.42
N PRO A 30 -2.22 -23.23 -8.33
CA PRO A 30 -1.12 -24.00 -8.90
C PRO A 30 -0.10 -23.07 -9.59
N PRO A 31 1.22 -23.24 -9.38
CA PRO A 31 2.24 -22.36 -9.96
C PRO A 31 2.13 -22.21 -11.48
N VAL A 32 1.75 -23.27 -12.19
CA VAL A 32 1.52 -23.25 -13.63
C VAL A 32 0.51 -22.19 -14.09
N VAL A 33 -0.46 -21.83 -13.24
CA VAL A 33 -1.43 -20.77 -13.55
C VAL A 33 -0.73 -19.41 -13.59
N LYS A 34 0.15 -19.13 -12.64
CA LYS A 34 0.94 -17.88 -12.60
C LYS A 34 1.97 -17.86 -13.73
N ASP A 35 2.62 -18.99 -14.02
CA ASP A 35 3.59 -19.12 -15.12
C ASP A 35 2.95 -18.86 -16.49
N GLU A 36 1.78 -19.46 -16.77
CA GLU A 36 1.05 -19.23 -18.02
C GLU A 36 0.48 -17.81 -18.08
N HIS A 37 0.03 -17.26 -16.96
CA HIS A 37 -0.45 -15.89 -16.91
C HIS A 37 0.67 -14.86 -17.13
N LEU A 38 1.91 -15.14 -16.70
CA LEU A 38 3.06 -14.30 -17.02
C LEU A 38 3.30 -14.19 -18.53
N LEU A 39 3.04 -15.26 -19.31
CA LEU A 39 3.11 -15.19 -20.77
C LEU A 39 2.07 -14.21 -21.33
N TRP A 40 0.86 -14.22 -20.78
CA TRP A 40 -0.20 -13.28 -21.15
C TRP A 40 0.17 -11.84 -20.81
N VAL A 41 0.62 -11.57 -19.58
CA VAL A 41 1.08 -10.24 -19.12
C VAL A 41 2.15 -9.68 -20.05
N ASN A 42 3.14 -10.49 -20.43
CA ASN A 42 4.19 -10.08 -21.36
C ASN A 42 3.68 -9.86 -22.80
N TYR A 43 2.66 -10.61 -23.21
CA TYR A 43 2.12 -10.55 -24.57
C TYR A 43 1.27 -9.29 -24.80
N ILE A 44 0.50 -8.86 -23.80
CA ILE A 44 -0.45 -7.76 -23.92
C ILE A 44 0.14 -6.38 -23.60
N GLN A 45 1.25 -6.33 -22.86
CA GLN A 45 1.87 -5.05 -22.52
C GLN A 45 2.55 -4.44 -23.74
N ARG A 46 2.30 -3.15 -23.96
CA ARG A 46 2.74 -2.39 -25.13
C ARG A 46 4.08 -1.70 -24.90
N PRO A 47 4.79 -1.34 -25.99
CA PRO A 47 6.00 -0.51 -25.90
C PRO A 47 5.78 0.86 -25.26
N ASP A 48 4.53 1.36 -25.24
CA ASP A 48 4.15 2.60 -24.54
C ASP A 48 3.95 2.41 -23.03
N GLY A 49 4.14 1.19 -22.52
CA GLY A 49 3.95 0.80 -21.13
C GLY A 49 2.52 0.38 -20.78
N GLY A 50 1.53 0.78 -21.58
CA GLY A 50 0.13 0.47 -21.35
C GLY A 50 -0.27 -0.94 -21.80
N SER A 51 -1.55 -1.27 -21.61
CA SER A 51 -2.09 -2.60 -21.90
C SER A 51 -3.02 -2.62 -23.12
N ASP A 52 -2.83 -3.61 -23.99
CA ASP A 52 -3.69 -3.86 -25.14
C ASP A 52 -4.97 -4.64 -24.76
N TYR A 53 -5.94 -4.79 -25.68
CA TYR A 53 -7.16 -5.56 -25.41
C TYR A 53 -6.93 -7.08 -25.52
N ASN A 54 -6.25 -7.54 -26.58
CA ASN A 54 -6.08 -8.97 -26.89
C ASN A 54 -4.75 -9.30 -27.61
N GLY A 55 -3.78 -8.38 -27.60
CA GLY A 55 -2.47 -8.55 -28.22
C GLY A 55 -2.41 -8.40 -29.74
N THR A 56 -3.50 -7.91 -30.39
CA THR A 56 -3.48 -7.52 -31.81
C THR A 56 -3.05 -6.07 -32.06
N TRP A 57 -2.53 -5.42 -31.02
CA TRP A 57 -2.06 -4.04 -30.94
C TRP A 57 -3.12 -2.99 -31.31
N GLY A 58 -4.17 -2.87 -30.48
CA GLY A 58 -5.12 -1.75 -30.50
C GLY A 58 -4.54 -0.45 -29.93
N THR A 59 -5.32 0.34 -29.18
CA THR A 59 -4.82 1.46 -28.36
C THR A 59 -4.65 1.02 -26.91
N SER A 60 -3.77 1.64 -26.12
CA SER A 60 -3.74 1.49 -24.65
C SER A 60 -4.79 2.39 -23.99
N ASN A 61 -5.28 2.05 -22.80
CA ASN A 61 -6.07 2.96 -21.96
C ASN A 61 -5.86 2.69 -20.46
N LEU A 62 -6.31 3.62 -19.61
CA LEU A 62 -6.13 3.54 -18.16
C LEU A 62 -6.77 2.29 -17.54
N LEU A 63 -7.98 1.90 -17.98
CA LEU A 63 -8.67 0.71 -17.49
C LEU A 63 -7.80 -0.54 -17.61
N ARG A 64 -7.34 -0.83 -18.83
CA ARG A 64 -6.55 -2.02 -19.12
C ARG A 64 -5.17 -1.94 -18.49
N THR A 65 -4.57 -0.75 -18.41
CA THR A 65 -3.27 -0.59 -17.76
C THR A 65 -3.35 -0.76 -16.25
N GLY A 66 -4.44 -0.31 -15.59
CA GLY A 66 -4.70 -0.60 -14.18
C GLY A 66 -4.88 -2.10 -13.92
N ASN A 67 -5.63 -2.79 -14.78
CA ASN A 67 -5.73 -4.26 -14.74
C ASN A 67 -4.36 -4.93 -14.94
N LEU A 68 -3.57 -4.50 -15.92
CA LEU A 68 -2.22 -5.03 -16.15
C LEU A 68 -1.34 -4.90 -14.91
N LEU A 69 -1.39 -3.75 -14.23
CA LEU A 69 -0.62 -3.54 -13.02
C LEU A 69 -1.03 -4.53 -11.91
N PHE A 70 -2.34 -4.73 -11.72
CA PHE A 70 -2.85 -5.76 -10.81
C PHE A 70 -2.41 -7.19 -11.20
N GLU A 71 -2.45 -7.51 -12.49
CA GLU A 71 -1.99 -8.79 -13.05
C GLU A 71 -0.48 -9.01 -12.83
N GLN A 72 0.34 -7.97 -12.98
CA GLN A 72 1.79 -8.02 -12.71
C GLN A 72 2.10 -8.33 -11.25
N ALA A 73 1.35 -7.72 -10.31
CA ALA A 73 1.47 -8.01 -8.89
C ALA A 73 1.09 -9.47 -8.56
N PHE A 74 0.03 -9.99 -9.20
CA PHE A 74 -0.40 -11.38 -9.01
C PHE A 74 0.68 -12.41 -9.39
N VAL A 75 1.45 -12.14 -10.45
CA VAL A 75 2.58 -12.98 -10.87
C VAL A 75 3.91 -12.57 -10.23
N SER A 76 3.86 -11.75 -9.18
CA SER A 76 5.01 -11.35 -8.37
C SER A 76 6.12 -10.65 -9.16
N ILE A 77 5.77 -9.86 -10.18
CA ILE A 77 6.76 -8.97 -10.84
C ILE A 77 7.06 -7.82 -9.87
N PRO A 78 8.34 -7.58 -9.49
CA PRO A 78 8.69 -6.51 -8.55
C PRO A 78 8.34 -5.13 -9.10
N GLU A 79 8.01 -4.18 -8.22
CA GLU A 79 7.67 -2.80 -8.61
C GLU A 79 8.80 -2.12 -9.41
N ALA A 80 10.06 -2.38 -9.05
CA ALA A 80 11.23 -1.85 -9.72
C ALA A 80 11.46 -2.41 -11.15
N ASP A 81 10.70 -3.43 -11.57
CA ASP A 81 10.81 -4.00 -12.92
C ASP A 81 10.35 -2.97 -13.96
N SER A 82 11.10 -2.88 -15.06
CA SER A 82 10.80 -1.99 -16.19
C SER A 82 9.37 -2.13 -16.74
N ARG A 83 8.76 -3.31 -16.62
CA ARG A 83 7.38 -3.57 -17.03
C ARG A 83 6.38 -2.87 -16.12
N VAL A 84 6.59 -2.92 -14.81
CA VAL A 84 5.75 -2.25 -13.82
C VAL A 84 5.94 -0.74 -13.92
N GLN A 85 7.18 -0.28 -13.94
CA GLN A 85 7.51 1.15 -14.14
C GLN A 85 6.98 1.71 -15.46
N GLY A 86 6.94 0.90 -16.52
CA GLY A 86 6.31 1.26 -17.79
C GLY A 86 4.80 1.47 -17.66
N ALA A 87 4.09 0.58 -16.97
CA ALA A 87 2.66 0.72 -16.72
C ALA A 87 2.34 1.94 -15.85
N ILE A 88 3.10 2.16 -14.77
CA ILE A 88 3.00 3.36 -13.91
C ILE A 88 3.23 4.63 -14.73
N SER A 89 4.29 4.65 -15.55
CA SER A 89 4.59 5.78 -16.43
C SER A 89 3.47 6.07 -17.42
N PHE A 90 2.84 5.02 -17.98
CA PHE A 90 1.68 5.19 -18.86
C PHE A 90 0.51 5.83 -18.10
N ILE A 91 0.19 5.36 -16.89
CA ILE A 91 -0.88 5.91 -16.06
C ILE A 91 -0.61 7.39 -15.75
N GLN A 92 0.59 7.73 -15.30
CA GLN A 92 1.03 9.10 -15.01
C GLN A 92 0.88 10.04 -16.22
N ASN A 93 1.29 9.58 -17.40
CA ASN A 93 1.25 10.39 -18.63
C ASN A 93 -0.15 10.55 -19.22
N ASN A 94 -1.08 9.67 -18.85
CA ASN A 94 -2.46 9.68 -19.36
C ASN A 94 -3.47 9.98 -18.25
N TRP A 95 -3.02 10.46 -17.09
CA TRP A 95 -3.88 10.72 -15.95
C TRP A 95 -4.91 11.81 -16.25
N VAL A 96 -6.17 11.53 -15.94
CA VAL A 96 -7.30 12.45 -16.15
C VAL A 96 -8.03 12.82 -14.86
N GLY A 97 -7.60 12.29 -13.70
CA GLY A 97 -8.21 12.54 -12.39
C GLY A 97 -9.56 11.85 -12.16
N GLY A 98 -10.33 11.56 -13.21
CA GLY A 98 -11.59 10.84 -13.13
C GLY A 98 -12.05 10.40 -14.51
N THR A 99 -12.67 9.23 -14.60
CA THR A 99 -13.13 8.62 -15.85
C THR A 99 -14.31 7.70 -15.57
N ASP A 100 -14.57 6.72 -16.45
CA ASP A 100 -15.53 5.66 -16.20
C ASP A 100 -15.25 4.90 -14.89
N SER A 101 -16.32 4.48 -14.22
CA SER A 101 -16.30 3.88 -12.88
C SER A 101 -15.46 2.60 -12.84
N GLN A 102 -15.50 1.81 -13.90
CA GLN A 102 -14.71 0.58 -14.02
C GLN A 102 -13.21 0.87 -14.13
N ALA A 103 -12.80 1.85 -14.93
CA ALA A 103 -11.40 2.21 -15.05
C ALA A 103 -10.83 2.75 -13.73
N MET A 104 -11.59 3.57 -13.00
CA MET A 104 -11.19 4.04 -11.67
C MET A 104 -10.99 2.86 -10.71
N TYR A 105 -11.89 1.89 -10.72
CA TYR A 105 -11.76 0.66 -9.94
C TYR A 105 -10.51 -0.16 -10.32
N CYS A 106 -10.26 -0.36 -11.62
CA CYS A 106 -9.09 -1.08 -12.11
C CYS A 106 -7.77 -0.36 -11.77
N LEU A 107 -7.73 0.97 -11.86
CA LEU A 107 -6.59 1.78 -11.45
C LEU A 107 -6.31 1.62 -9.96
N MET A 108 -7.35 1.75 -9.11
CA MET A 108 -7.23 1.56 -7.67
C MET A 108 -6.64 0.18 -7.35
N LYS A 109 -7.18 -0.90 -7.93
CA LYS A 109 -6.67 -2.25 -7.69
C LYS A 109 -5.20 -2.39 -8.08
N GLY A 110 -4.82 -1.86 -9.25
CA GLY A 110 -3.45 -1.93 -9.74
C GLY A 110 -2.47 -1.17 -8.85
N LEU A 111 -2.77 0.08 -8.50
CA LEU A 111 -1.89 0.92 -7.69
C LEU A 111 -1.77 0.39 -6.25
N GLN A 112 -2.88 -0.04 -5.65
CA GLN A 112 -2.88 -0.63 -4.31
C GLN A 112 -2.15 -1.96 -4.23
N SER A 113 -2.14 -2.77 -5.29
CA SER A 113 -1.38 -4.03 -5.26
C SER A 113 0.14 -3.86 -5.27
N TYR A 114 0.63 -2.62 -5.39
CA TYR A 114 2.03 -2.24 -5.25
C TYR A 114 2.24 -1.20 -4.14
N ASP A 115 1.26 -0.96 -3.27
CA ASP A 115 1.35 0.03 -2.19
C ASP A 115 1.74 1.44 -2.69
N ILE A 116 1.30 1.80 -3.90
CA ILE A 116 1.55 3.12 -4.48
C ILE A 116 0.44 4.04 -3.98
N ASP A 117 0.78 5.01 -3.13
CA ASP A 117 -0.15 6.05 -2.66
C ASP A 117 -0.08 7.35 -3.48
N THR A 118 1.05 7.62 -4.13
CA THR A 118 1.21 8.83 -4.96
C THR A 118 1.74 8.50 -6.35
N ILE A 119 1.23 9.21 -7.35
CA ILE A 119 1.73 9.16 -8.73
C ILE A 119 2.24 10.54 -9.15
N THR A 120 3.16 10.61 -10.10
CA THR A 120 3.67 11.88 -10.60
C THR A 120 2.94 12.30 -11.88
N VAL A 121 2.14 13.38 -11.82
CA VAL A 121 1.40 13.92 -12.97
C VAL A 121 1.94 15.29 -13.34
N GLY A 122 2.45 15.43 -14.57
CA GLY A 122 3.05 16.68 -15.03
C GLY A 122 4.21 17.17 -14.17
N GLY A 123 4.91 16.24 -13.50
CA GLY A 123 6.02 16.55 -12.58
C GLY A 123 5.62 16.85 -11.13
N ASN A 124 4.33 16.79 -10.79
CA ASN A 124 3.86 17.00 -9.42
C ASN A 124 3.37 15.69 -8.80
N PRO A 125 3.63 15.43 -7.51
CA PRO A 125 3.02 14.32 -6.81
C PRO A 125 1.50 14.55 -6.70
N VAL A 126 0.75 13.49 -6.94
CA VAL A 126 -0.71 13.45 -6.84
C VAL A 126 -1.06 12.25 -5.98
N ASP A 127 -1.76 12.50 -4.87
CA ASP A 127 -2.53 11.46 -4.19
C ASP A 127 -3.66 11.05 -5.15
N TRP A 128 -3.48 9.90 -5.81
CA TRP A 128 -4.42 9.47 -6.81
C TRP A 128 -5.74 9.04 -6.18
N TYR A 129 -5.72 8.53 -4.94
CA TYR A 129 -6.91 8.02 -4.29
C TYR A 129 -7.83 9.17 -3.91
N ASP A 130 -7.29 10.20 -3.28
CA ASP A 130 -8.04 11.40 -2.92
C ASP A 130 -8.68 12.04 -4.16
N VAL A 131 -7.93 12.12 -5.26
CA VAL A 131 -8.45 12.66 -6.52
C VAL A 131 -9.59 11.81 -7.11
N LEU A 132 -9.46 10.47 -7.11
CA LEU A 132 -10.52 9.58 -7.58
C LEU A 132 -11.75 9.62 -6.64
N ALA A 133 -11.52 9.64 -5.33
CA ALA A 133 -12.57 9.65 -4.32
C ALA A 133 -13.37 10.96 -4.38
N ASP A 134 -12.70 12.11 -4.47
CA ASP A 134 -13.33 13.41 -4.66
C ASP A 134 -14.16 13.45 -5.95
N TYR A 135 -13.61 12.92 -7.05
CA TYR A 135 -14.33 12.83 -8.32
C TYR A 135 -15.61 11.99 -8.18
N ILE A 136 -15.52 10.80 -7.57
CA ILE A 136 -16.67 9.92 -7.35
C ILE A 136 -17.70 10.60 -6.44
N ILE A 137 -17.31 11.10 -5.26
CA ILE A 137 -18.22 11.71 -4.28
C ILE A 137 -18.96 12.92 -4.89
N ALA A 138 -18.27 13.74 -5.69
CA ALA A 138 -18.89 14.89 -6.35
C ALA A 138 -20.02 14.53 -7.33
N GLN A 139 -20.08 13.27 -7.78
CA GLN A 139 -21.08 12.76 -8.72
C GLN A 139 -22.17 11.92 -8.06
N GLN A 140 -22.13 11.75 -6.74
CA GLN A 140 -23.15 10.98 -6.03
C GLN A 140 -24.51 11.69 -6.07
N HIS A 141 -25.56 10.95 -6.42
CA HIS A 141 -26.92 11.47 -6.30
C HIS A 141 -27.39 11.50 -4.83
N PRO A 142 -28.38 12.35 -4.47
CA PRO A 142 -28.83 12.49 -3.08
C PRO A 142 -29.33 11.20 -2.40
N ASP A 143 -29.76 10.22 -3.17
CA ASP A 143 -30.21 8.89 -2.73
C ASP A 143 -29.09 7.83 -2.75
N GLY A 144 -27.85 8.26 -2.97
CA GLY A 144 -26.63 7.49 -2.69
C GLY A 144 -26.12 6.64 -3.85
N TYR A 145 -26.69 6.75 -5.04
CA TYR A 145 -26.25 5.99 -6.22
C TYR A 145 -25.42 6.85 -7.19
N TRP A 146 -24.81 6.18 -8.16
CA TRP A 146 -24.12 6.80 -9.30
C TRP A 146 -24.67 6.30 -10.63
N ASP A 147 -24.71 7.17 -11.63
CA ASP A 147 -24.93 6.84 -13.04
C ASP A 147 -24.13 7.81 -13.93
N GLY A 148 -24.04 7.50 -15.23
CA GLY A 148 -23.33 8.36 -16.19
C GLY A 148 -21.80 8.24 -16.12
N LEU A 149 -21.27 7.31 -15.33
CA LEU A 149 -19.84 6.99 -15.22
C LEU A 149 -19.43 5.86 -16.18
N GLY A 150 -20.06 5.81 -17.35
CA GLY A 150 -19.76 4.84 -18.41
C GLY A 150 -20.59 3.55 -18.39
N TRP A 151 -21.32 3.26 -17.31
CA TRP A 151 -22.19 2.09 -17.22
C TRP A 151 -23.64 2.44 -16.89
N ASN A 152 -24.44 1.41 -16.60
CA ASN A 152 -25.77 1.62 -16.03
C ASN A 152 -25.66 1.94 -14.53
N GLN A 153 -26.74 2.48 -13.96
CA GLN A 153 -26.83 2.88 -12.55
C GLN A 153 -26.27 1.84 -11.56
N MET A 154 -26.63 0.57 -11.75
CA MET A 154 -26.21 -0.49 -10.84
C MET A 154 -24.70 -0.71 -10.89
N LEU A 155 -24.13 -0.83 -12.09
CA LEU A 155 -22.69 -1.05 -12.27
C LEU A 155 -21.87 0.17 -11.84
N ASP A 156 -22.31 1.37 -12.20
CA ASP A 156 -21.64 2.60 -11.77
C ASP A 156 -21.63 2.73 -10.26
N THR A 157 -22.76 2.45 -9.60
CA THR A 157 -22.83 2.45 -8.14
C THR A 157 -21.90 1.41 -7.51
N VAL A 158 -21.88 0.19 -8.05
CA VAL A 158 -21.01 -0.89 -7.52
C VAL A 158 -19.53 -0.53 -7.68
N PHE A 159 -19.10 -0.08 -8.86
CA PHE A 159 -17.70 0.29 -9.06
C PHE A 159 -17.29 1.53 -8.27
N ALA A 160 -18.18 2.52 -8.12
CA ALA A 160 -17.94 3.67 -7.25
C ALA A 160 -17.69 3.22 -5.80
N LEU A 161 -18.60 2.41 -5.25
CA LEU A 161 -18.47 1.88 -3.88
C LEU A 161 -17.19 1.06 -3.70
N LEU A 162 -16.91 0.14 -4.64
CA LEU A 162 -15.71 -0.69 -4.58
C LEU A 162 -14.41 0.11 -4.69
N THR A 163 -14.43 1.22 -5.42
CA THR A 163 -13.27 2.13 -5.52
C THR A 163 -13.09 2.89 -4.20
N LEU A 164 -14.16 3.44 -3.63
CA LEU A 164 -14.16 4.16 -2.35
C LEU A 164 -13.85 3.27 -1.14
N GLU A 165 -14.00 1.96 -1.26
CA GLU A 165 -13.57 1.03 -0.22
C GLU A 165 -12.02 0.94 -0.12
N LYS A 166 -11.29 1.38 -1.16
CA LYS A 166 -9.82 1.30 -1.30
C LYS A 166 -9.27 -0.07 -0.90
N VAL A 167 -9.93 -1.16 -1.32
CA VAL A 167 -9.47 -2.53 -1.01
C VAL A 167 -8.78 -3.11 -2.22
N SER A 168 -7.56 -3.60 -2.07
CA SER A 168 -6.95 -4.60 -2.97
C SER A 168 -6.33 -5.72 -2.15
N PRO A 169 -6.35 -6.98 -2.59
CA PRO A 169 -5.49 -8.01 -2.01
C PRO A 169 -4.02 -7.86 -2.48
N PRO A 170 -3.00 -7.89 -1.59
CA PRO A 170 -3.12 -8.07 -0.14
C PRO A 170 -3.48 -6.75 0.57
N PRO A 171 -4.05 -6.80 1.78
CA PRO A 171 -4.40 -5.63 2.57
C PRO A 171 -3.23 -4.72 2.92
N PRO A 172 -3.52 -3.45 3.25
CA PRO A 172 -2.52 -2.49 3.72
C PRO A 172 -1.92 -2.90 5.07
N VAL A 173 -0.64 -2.56 5.25
CA VAL A 173 0.09 -2.61 6.52
C VAL A 173 0.61 -1.22 6.84
N ASP A 174 0.74 -0.91 8.12
CA ASP A 174 1.16 0.41 8.59
C ASP A 174 1.99 0.30 9.88
N VAL A 175 2.86 1.28 10.11
CA VAL A 175 3.62 1.43 11.36
C VAL A 175 3.85 2.91 11.65
N GLU A 176 3.60 3.32 12.89
CA GLU A 176 3.69 4.70 13.37
C GLU A 176 4.54 4.77 14.64
N LEU A 177 5.39 5.79 14.73
CA LEU A 177 6.18 6.14 15.90
C LEU A 177 5.62 7.38 16.60
N ASP A 178 5.23 7.24 17.86
CA ASP A 178 4.96 8.38 18.74
C ASP A 178 6.06 8.52 19.81
N MET A 179 6.61 9.74 19.91
CA MET A 179 7.65 10.08 20.88
C MET A 179 7.64 11.58 21.18
N PRO A 180 8.08 12.01 22.37
CA PRO A 180 8.15 13.42 22.68
C PRO A 180 9.22 14.13 21.83
N ALA A 181 8.99 15.42 21.53
CA ALA A 181 9.95 16.22 20.76
C ALA A 181 11.31 16.43 21.48
N CYS A 182 11.31 16.35 22.81
CA CYS A 182 12.52 16.47 23.62
C CYS A 182 12.38 15.75 24.96
N ALA A 183 13.53 15.34 25.53
CA ALA A 183 13.65 14.68 26.83
C ALA A 183 14.91 15.15 27.59
N CYS A 184 15.03 14.75 28.85
CA CYS A 184 16.25 14.92 29.65
C CYS A 184 16.93 13.57 29.83
N ASP A 185 18.26 13.56 29.88
CA ASP A 185 19.11 12.36 29.97
C ASP A 185 18.80 11.46 31.16
N VAL A 186 18.37 12.00 32.31
CA VAL A 186 18.03 11.21 33.52
C VAL A 186 16.53 10.96 33.73
N ASP A 187 15.67 11.78 33.13
CA ASP A 187 14.22 11.62 33.25
C ASP A 187 13.68 10.59 32.25
N GLY A 188 14.43 10.38 31.16
CA GLY A 188 14.05 9.42 30.13
C GLY A 188 12.93 9.91 29.21
N TYR A 189 12.40 8.99 28.41
CA TYR A 189 11.26 9.22 27.53
C TYR A 189 10.61 7.91 27.10
N ASP A 190 9.38 8.02 26.61
CA ASP A 190 8.65 6.91 26.03
C ASP A 190 8.70 6.97 24.50
N VAL A 191 8.80 5.80 23.88
CA VAL A 191 8.60 5.60 22.44
C VAL A 191 7.50 4.57 22.28
N GLU A 192 6.37 4.97 21.70
CA GLU A 192 5.29 4.05 21.35
C GLU A 192 5.38 3.71 19.87
N VAL A 193 5.40 2.42 19.57
CA VAL A 193 5.38 1.90 18.20
C VAL A 193 4.02 1.27 17.98
N THR A 194 3.16 1.92 17.18
CA THR A 194 1.86 1.36 16.79
C THR A 194 2.01 0.69 15.43
N TYR A 195 1.63 -0.57 15.33
CA TYR A 195 1.71 -1.33 14.09
C TYR A 195 0.35 -1.93 13.75
N THR A 196 0.01 -1.86 12.46
CA THR A 196 -1.26 -2.32 11.94
C THR A 196 -1.03 -3.29 10.79
N VAL A 197 -1.66 -4.46 10.89
CA VAL A 197 -1.85 -5.35 9.76
C VAL A 197 -3.35 -5.45 9.53
N GLU A 198 -3.85 -4.73 8.54
CA GLU A 198 -5.29 -4.77 8.29
C GLU A 198 -5.69 -6.10 7.66
N ARG A 199 -6.83 -6.63 8.10
CA ARG A 199 -7.65 -7.66 7.42
C ARG A 199 -7.02 -9.06 7.24
N ILE A 200 -5.81 -9.23 6.72
CA ILE A 200 -5.16 -10.54 6.53
C ILE A 200 -4.16 -10.80 7.66
N PRO A 201 -4.40 -11.84 8.49
CA PRO A 201 -3.38 -12.40 9.37
C PRO A 201 -2.08 -12.66 8.62
N SER A 202 -1.01 -11.97 9.03
CA SER A 202 0.28 -12.02 8.36
C SER A 202 1.38 -12.41 9.33
N THR A 203 2.42 -13.03 8.81
CA THR A 203 3.59 -13.44 9.60
C THR A 203 4.79 -12.64 9.14
N GLY A 204 5.56 -12.11 10.08
CA GLY A 204 6.66 -11.21 9.78
C GLY A 204 7.22 -10.58 11.02
N THR A 205 7.75 -9.37 10.88
CA THR A 205 8.44 -8.68 11.96
C THR A 205 8.09 -7.20 11.96
N VAL A 206 8.04 -6.62 13.16
CA VAL A 206 8.25 -5.18 13.35
C VAL A 206 9.64 -5.01 13.93
N GLU A 207 10.55 -4.40 13.19
CA GLU A 207 11.91 -4.10 13.62
C GLU A 207 11.99 -2.64 14.06
N VAL A 208 12.48 -2.42 15.28
CA VAL A 208 12.64 -1.09 15.87
C VAL A 208 14.12 -0.79 15.98
N TYR A 209 14.54 0.37 15.51
CA TYR A 209 15.92 0.81 15.47
C TYR A 209 16.09 2.11 16.25
N LYS A 210 17.20 2.22 16.98
CA LYS A 210 17.67 3.44 17.63
C LYS A 210 19.06 3.78 17.11
N ASP A 211 19.23 5.00 16.59
CA ASP A 211 20.48 5.50 16.01
C ASP A 211 21.06 4.56 14.93
N GLY A 212 20.17 3.94 14.14
CA GLY A 212 20.51 2.98 13.09
C GLY A 212 20.92 1.59 13.59
N VAL A 213 20.84 1.34 14.90
CA VAL A 213 21.10 0.03 15.52
C VAL A 213 19.78 -0.63 15.85
N LEU A 214 19.61 -1.90 15.47
CA LEU A 214 18.43 -2.70 15.83
C LEU A 214 18.30 -2.74 17.36
N TYR A 215 17.19 -2.19 17.85
CA TYR A 215 16.85 -2.08 19.26
C TYR A 215 15.97 -3.24 19.71
N ASP A 216 14.95 -3.57 18.93
CA ASP A 216 14.03 -4.69 19.22
C ASP A 216 13.42 -5.29 17.94
N THR A 217 12.85 -6.49 18.07
CA THR A 217 12.12 -7.18 17.01
C THR A 217 10.87 -7.84 17.57
N ILE A 218 9.71 -7.36 17.14
CA ILE A 218 8.41 -7.94 17.45
C ILE A 218 8.10 -8.99 16.38
N ILE A 219 7.92 -10.25 16.78
CA ILE A 219 7.56 -11.33 15.86
C ILE A 219 6.04 -11.36 15.70
N LEU A 220 5.57 -11.06 14.49
CA LEU A 220 4.17 -11.19 14.12
C LEU A 220 3.92 -12.62 13.63
N THR A 221 3.03 -13.34 14.29
CA THR A 221 2.61 -14.69 13.88
C THR A 221 1.11 -14.69 13.67
N ASP A 222 0.66 -14.86 12.43
CA ASP A 222 -0.76 -14.84 12.08
C ASP A 222 -1.47 -13.59 12.64
N PHE A 223 -0.78 -12.45 12.61
CA PHE A 223 -1.22 -11.20 13.24
C PHE A 223 -2.13 -10.40 12.29
N SER A 224 -3.28 -9.96 12.82
CA SER A 224 -4.16 -9.00 12.16
C SER A 224 -4.77 -8.08 13.20
N GLY A 225 -4.88 -6.80 12.86
CA GLY A 225 -5.37 -5.75 13.76
C GLY A 225 -4.29 -4.70 13.99
N THR A 226 -4.50 -3.92 15.04
CA THR A 226 -3.59 -2.86 15.48
C THR A 226 -3.16 -3.17 16.90
N GLU A 227 -1.86 -3.13 17.15
CA GLU A 227 -1.26 -3.22 18.48
C GLU A 227 -0.17 -2.15 18.63
N SER A 228 0.20 -1.88 19.88
CA SER A 228 1.24 -0.89 20.21
C SER A 228 2.20 -1.49 21.23
N GLU A 229 3.49 -1.26 21.02
CA GLU A 229 4.56 -1.61 21.97
C GLU A 229 5.18 -0.33 22.53
N LEU A 230 5.29 -0.26 23.87
CA LEU A 230 5.77 0.93 24.58
C LEU A 230 7.17 0.70 25.15
N TYR A 231 8.15 1.41 24.61
CA TYR A 231 9.53 1.40 25.08
C TYR A 231 9.79 2.54 26.06
N ASN A 232 10.00 2.19 27.33
CA ASN A 232 10.34 3.16 28.37
C ASN A 232 11.86 3.30 28.46
N ILE A 233 12.40 4.43 27.98
CA ILE A 233 13.84 4.71 28.01
C ILE A 233 14.14 5.45 29.30
N ALA A 234 14.66 4.75 30.31
CA ALA A 234 14.90 5.33 31.64
C ALA A 234 15.98 6.41 31.66
N SER A 235 16.95 6.33 30.75
CA SER A 235 17.98 7.35 30.56
C SER A 235 18.60 7.23 29.18
N ASP A 236 19.15 8.33 28.68
CA ASP A 236 19.79 8.37 27.37
C ASP A 236 20.93 9.38 27.31
N ALA A 237 21.84 9.23 26.35
CA ALA A 237 22.93 10.19 26.19
C ALA A 237 22.41 11.56 25.77
N PRO A 238 23.00 12.68 26.22
CA PRO A 238 22.68 13.98 25.66
C PRO A 238 23.01 14.04 24.16
N GLY A 239 22.08 14.51 23.34
CA GLY A 239 22.25 14.56 21.90
C GLY A 239 20.96 14.49 21.10
N MET A 240 21.12 14.38 19.78
CA MET A 240 20.02 14.01 18.90
C MET A 240 20.02 12.49 18.73
N HIS A 241 18.87 11.87 18.96
CA HIS A 241 18.64 10.45 18.72
C HIS A 241 17.59 10.27 17.63
N THR A 242 17.78 9.25 16.80
CA THR A 242 16.83 8.88 15.75
C THR A 242 16.23 7.52 16.05
N TRP A 243 14.93 7.39 15.82
CA TRP A 243 14.18 6.15 15.95
C TRP A 243 13.55 5.80 14.61
N LYS A 244 13.53 4.51 14.27
CA LYS A 244 12.89 4.00 13.07
C LYS A 244 12.14 2.71 13.40
N ALA A 245 10.92 2.57 12.93
CA ALA A 245 10.17 1.33 12.97
C ALA A 245 9.91 0.86 11.55
N VAL A 246 10.05 -0.44 11.32
CA VAL A 246 9.83 -1.08 10.03
C VAL A 246 8.94 -2.30 10.24
N ILE A 247 7.82 -2.38 9.54
CA ILE A 247 7.01 -3.58 9.48
C ILE A 247 7.23 -4.27 8.14
N ASP A 248 7.63 -5.53 8.20
CA ASP A 248 7.78 -6.41 7.05
C ASP A 248 6.97 -7.67 7.31
N VAL A 249 5.91 -7.89 6.53
CA VAL A 249 5.08 -9.09 6.68
C VAL A 249 4.90 -9.83 5.38
N THR A 250 4.79 -11.14 5.51
CA THR A 250 4.34 -12.02 4.46
C THR A 250 2.93 -12.48 4.81
N THR A 251 1.98 -12.18 3.94
CA THR A 251 0.63 -12.74 4.02
C THR A 251 0.69 -14.27 3.91
N GLY A 252 -0.29 -14.99 4.44
CA GLY A 252 -0.36 -16.45 4.31
C GLY A 252 -0.33 -16.97 2.84
N ALA A 253 -0.62 -16.11 1.86
CA ALA A 253 -0.54 -16.38 0.43
C ALA A 253 0.83 -16.06 -0.23
N GLY A 254 1.83 -15.62 0.56
CA GLY A 254 3.20 -15.36 0.09
C GLY A 254 3.44 -13.97 -0.51
N ALA A 255 2.44 -13.08 -0.53
CA ALA A 255 2.66 -11.68 -0.88
C ALA A 255 3.31 -10.94 0.29
N GLN A 256 4.33 -10.12 -0.02
CA GLN A 256 5.01 -9.27 0.95
C GLN A 256 4.34 -7.90 1.03
N ALA A 257 4.27 -7.34 2.23
CA ALA A 257 3.80 -5.98 2.49
C ALA A 257 4.78 -5.31 3.46
N HIS A 258 4.99 -4.00 3.28
CA HIS A 258 6.04 -3.24 3.96
C HIS A 258 5.54 -1.83 4.32
N ALA A 259 5.88 -1.35 5.51
CA ALA A 259 5.77 0.06 5.89
C ALA A 259 6.89 0.46 6.85
N GLU A 260 7.21 1.75 6.91
CA GLU A 260 8.21 2.28 7.83
C GLU A 260 7.88 3.70 8.29
N ASP A 261 8.30 4.03 9.51
CA ASP A 261 8.23 5.40 10.06
C ASP A 261 9.52 5.75 10.79
N THR A 262 9.87 7.04 10.81
CA THR A 262 11.12 7.55 11.39
C THR A 262 10.88 8.86 12.17
N GLY A 263 11.31 8.87 13.43
CA GLY A 263 11.25 10.02 14.33
C GLY A 263 12.63 10.44 14.85
N ALA A 264 12.72 11.65 15.40
CA ALA A 264 13.93 12.12 16.07
C ALA A 264 13.59 12.91 17.33
N ILE A 265 14.38 12.69 18.38
CA ILE A 265 14.24 13.33 19.68
C ILE A 265 15.54 14.00 20.10
N LYS A 266 15.42 15.16 20.75
CA LYS A 266 16.55 15.82 21.42
C LYS A 266 16.58 15.48 22.90
N VAL A 267 17.64 14.84 23.36
CA VAL A 267 17.91 14.57 24.77
C VAL A 267 18.86 15.64 25.30
N CYS A 268 18.44 16.36 26.35
CA CYS A 268 19.23 17.41 27.00
C CYS A 268 19.96 16.84 28.22
N GLU A 269 21.17 17.33 28.47
CA GLU A 269 21.91 17.03 29.70
C GLU A 269 21.22 17.67 30.91
N THR A 270 21.00 16.90 31.97
CA THR A 270 20.45 17.43 33.22
C THR A 270 21.47 18.36 33.88
N PRO A 271 21.08 19.59 34.25
CA PRO A 271 22.01 20.53 34.87
C PRO A 271 22.57 19.95 36.18
N ASP A 272 23.88 19.78 36.26
CA ASP A 272 24.55 19.39 37.50
C ASP A 272 24.65 20.60 38.43
N VAL A 273 24.05 20.51 39.61
CA VAL A 273 23.97 21.60 40.60
C VAL A 273 24.90 21.31 41.79
N LEU A 274 26.11 20.82 41.53
CA LEU A 274 27.11 20.56 42.57
C LEU A 274 27.68 21.84 43.24
N ASP A 275 27.46 23.02 42.65
CA ASP A 275 28.08 24.29 43.09
C ASP A 275 27.11 25.32 43.73
N ILE A 276 25.91 24.93 44.16
CA ILE A 276 25.10 25.81 45.03
C ILE A 276 25.50 25.56 46.49
N PRO A 277 26.25 26.49 47.14
CA PRO A 277 26.54 26.37 48.56
C PRO A 277 25.23 26.38 49.36
N ASP A 278 25.08 25.39 50.23
CA ASP A 278 23.95 25.25 51.15
C ASP A 278 23.76 26.57 51.91
N GLN A 279 22.57 27.18 51.78
CA GLN A 279 22.24 28.37 52.57
C GLN A 279 21.79 27.95 53.97
N THR A 280 22.77 27.63 54.82
CA THR A 280 22.59 27.52 56.28
C THR A 280 22.65 28.89 56.95
#